data_AF-A0A1E4EEE9-F1
#
_entry.id   AF-A0A1E4EEE9-F1
#
_cell.length_a   1.000
_cell.length_b   1.000
_cell.length_c   1.000
_cell.angle_alpha   90.00
_cell.angle_beta   90.00
_cell.angle_gamma   90.00
#
_symmetry.space_group_name_H-M   'P 1'
#
loop_
_entity.id
_entity.type
_entity.pdbx_description
1 polymer ?
#
loop_
_entity_poly.entity_id
_entity_poly.type
_entity_poly.pdbx_seq_one_letter_code
_entity_poly.pdbx_strand_id
1 'polypeptide(L)'
;MDQSTTHVQKWQMQAIETQEAVLQLLNTDLDSFTKYQYQCGIAYLQWRYPVDEKARHILERSKFFWNWFKFVWLQYDISFLSYKRSLMECSRETIIQAYEGLHDPQAMAVDTRPNAVVLEELNPKKSSIC
;
A
#
# COMPACT_ATOMS: atom_id res chain seq x y z
N MET A 1 8.11 13.87 33.48
CA MET A 1 8.03 12.58 32.73
C MET A 1 7.89 12.95 31.28
N ASP A 2 8.95 12.75 30.49
CA ASP A 2 9.08 13.26 29.13
C ASP A 2 8.51 12.24 28.15
N GLN A 3 7.29 12.49 27.65
CA GLN A 3 6.65 11.68 26.61
C GLN A 3 6.87 12.32 25.23
N SER A 4 8.14 12.46 24.85
CA SER A 4 8.48 12.87 23.48
C SER A 4 8.28 11.67 22.54
N THR A 5 7.03 11.44 22.09
CA THR A 5 6.71 10.44 21.07
C THR A 5 7.48 10.78 19.79
N THR A 6 8.35 9.88 19.37
CA THR A 6 9.15 10.05 18.15
C THR A 6 8.25 10.13 16.91
N HIS A 7 8.72 10.81 15.87
CA HIS A 7 7.98 10.89 14.60
C HIS A 7 7.61 9.48 14.06
N VAL A 8 8.52 8.50 14.20
CA VAL A 8 8.28 7.11 13.80
C VAL A 8 7.11 6.48 14.55
N GLN A 9 7.03 6.67 15.87
CA GLN A 9 5.93 6.14 16.68
C GLN A 9 4.58 6.76 16.29
N LYS A 10 4.55 8.08 16.03
CA LYS A 10 3.32 8.74 15.56
C LYS A 10 2.82 8.15 14.24
N TRP A 11 3.73 7.90 13.30
CA TRP A 11 3.41 7.25 12.04
C TRP A 11 2.90 5.81 12.21
N GLN A 12 3.51 5.04 13.11
CA GLN A 12 3.05 3.68 13.39
C GLN A 12 1.65 3.66 14.00
N MET A 13 1.37 4.55 14.96
CA MET A 13 0.04 4.68 15.55
C MET A 13 -1.01 5.05 14.50
N GLN A 14 -0.72 6.05 13.66
CA GLN A 14 -1.63 6.46 12.58
C GLN A 14 -1.90 5.31 11.61
N ALA A 15 -0.88 4.51 11.27
CA ALA A 15 -1.04 3.36 10.39
C ALA A 15 -1.97 2.31 10.99
N ILE A 16 -1.82 2.01 12.29
CA ILE A 16 -2.68 1.06 13.02
C ILE A 16 -4.12 1.58 13.08
N GLU A 17 -4.32 2.82 13.52
CA GLU A 17 -5.65 3.44 13.64
C GLU A 17 -6.38 3.49 12.28
N THR A 18 -5.65 3.82 11.21
CA THR A 18 -6.19 3.85 9.85
C THR A 18 -6.61 2.45 9.41
N GLN A 19 -5.77 1.44 9.62
CA GLN A 19 -6.08 0.06 9.26
C GLN A 19 -7.31 -0.44 10.03
N GLU A 20 -7.38 -0.22 11.34
CA GLU A 20 -8.53 -0.61 12.16
C GLU A 20 -9.83 0.04 11.66
N ALA A 21 -9.78 1.33 11.31
CA ALA A 21 -10.94 2.04 10.78
C ALA A 21 -11.40 1.49 9.42
N VAL A 22 -10.47 1.13 8.54
CA VAL A 22 -10.79 0.49 7.24
C VAL A 22 -11.36 -0.92 7.44
N LEU A 23 -10.76 -1.74 8.31
CA LEU A 23 -11.26 -3.08 8.62
C LEU A 23 -12.70 -3.04 9.13
N GLN A 24 -13.00 -2.11 10.04
CA GLN A 24 -14.35 -1.90 10.54
C GLN A 24 -15.32 -1.45 9.43
N LEU A 25 -14.90 -0.50 8.59
CA LEU A 25 -15.74 0.04 7.52
C LEU A 25 -16.07 -0.98 6.44
N LEU A 26 -15.09 -1.83 6.07
CA LEU A 26 -15.29 -2.92 5.12
C LEU A 26 -15.93 -4.16 5.76
N ASN A 27 -15.97 -4.21 7.10
CA ASN A 27 -16.34 -5.36 7.93
C ASN A 27 -15.63 -6.63 7.41
N THR A 28 -14.30 -6.54 7.39
CA THR A 28 -13.39 -7.62 7.03
C THR A 28 -12.39 -7.84 8.15
N ASP A 29 -11.79 -9.02 8.20
CA ASP A 29 -10.75 -9.34 9.18
C ASP A 29 -9.34 -8.98 8.65
N LEU A 30 -8.37 -8.98 9.56
CA LEU A 30 -6.99 -8.59 9.26
C LEU A 30 -6.31 -9.54 8.26
N ASP A 31 -6.62 -10.84 8.29
CA ASP A 31 -6.00 -11.83 7.39
C ASP A 31 -6.52 -11.63 5.96
N SER A 32 -7.83 -11.52 5.79
CA SER A 32 -8.49 -11.21 4.52
C SER A 32 -7.97 -9.89 3.93
N PHE A 33 -7.84 -8.85 4.75
CA PHE A 33 -7.28 -7.57 4.33
C PHE A 33 -5.81 -7.66 3.90
N THR A 34 -4.97 -8.33 4.69
CA THR A 34 -3.54 -8.48 4.39
C THR A 34 -3.34 -9.30 3.13
N LYS A 35 -4.15 -10.34 2.92
CA LYS A 35 -4.18 -11.13 1.70
C LYS A 35 -4.57 -10.29 0.48
N TYR A 36 -5.61 -9.46 0.60
CA TYR A 36 -6.03 -8.56 -0.47
C TYR A 36 -4.91 -7.55 -0.82
N GLN A 37 -4.30 -6.91 0.18
CA GLN A 37 -3.17 -6.01 -0.01
C GLN A 37 -1.98 -6.70 -0.70
N TYR A 38 -1.64 -7.93 -0.30
CA TYR A 38 -0.60 -8.72 -0.96
C TYR A 38 -0.95 -9.02 -2.42
N GLN A 39 -2.16 -9.48 -2.70
CA GLN A 39 -2.63 -9.77 -4.06
C GLN A 39 -2.57 -8.52 -4.96
N CYS A 40 -3.01 -7.36 -4.46
CA CYS A 40 -2.89 -6.10 -5.18
C CYS A 40 -1.42 -5.69 -5.41
N GLY A 41 -0.52 -5.93 -4.44
CA GLY A 41 0.91 -5.69 -4.61
C GLY A 41 1.54 -6.54 -5.72
N ILE A 42 1.15 -7.82 -5.82
CA ILE A 42 1.58 -8.70 -6.90
C ILE A 42 1.02 -8.24 -8.26
N ALA A 43 -0.28 -7.94 -8.32
CA ALA A 43 -0.91 -7.43 -9.53
C ALA A 43 -0.30 -6.09 -9.99
N TYR A 44 0.04 -5.20 -9.04
CA TYR A 44 0.75 -3.95 -9.32
C TYR A 44 2.07 -4.21 -10.03
N LEU A 45 2.86 -5.18 -9.58
CA LEU A 45 4.13 -5.54 -10.22
C LEU A 45 3.91 -6.09 -11.64
N GLN A 46 2.85 -6.87 -11.86
CA GLN A 46 2.48 -7.36 -13.19
C GLN A 46 2.14 -6.23 -14.14
N TRP A 47 1.35 -5.25 -13.71
CA TRP A 47 1.00 -4.08 -14.51
C TRP A 47 2.19 -3.14 -14.75
N ARG A 48 3.03 -2.94 -13.74
CA ARG A 48 4.18 -2.02 -13.82
C ARG A 48 5.30 -2.57 -14.69
N TYR A 49 5.53 -3.88 -14.66
CA TYR A 49 6.59 -4.58 -15.36
C TYR A 49 6.03 -5.74 -16.18
N PRO A 50 5.20 -5.50 -17.21
CA PRO A 50 4.43 -6.55 -17.90
C PRO A 50 5.34 -7.58 -18.60
N VAL A 51 6.48 -7.14 -19.12
CA VAL A 51 7.42 -7.99 -19.87
C VAL A 51 8.66 -8.40 -19.08
N ASP A 52 8.97 -7.70 -17.97
CA ASP A 52 10.19 -7.95 -17.19
C ASP A 52 9.88 -8.84 -15.98
N GLU A 53 9.74 -10.15 -16.25
CA GLU A 53 9.47 -11.14 -15.22
C GLU A 53 10.57 -11.18 -14.14
N LYS A 54 11.83 -10.94 -14.55
CA LYS A 54 12.95 -10.92 -13.62
C LYS A 54 12.81 -9.78 -12.61
N ALA A 55 12.45 -8.58 -13.07
CA ALA A 55 12.19 -7.45 -12.18
C ALA A 55 11.06 -7.74 -11.19
N ARG A 56 9.96 -8.36 -11.64
CA ARG A 56 8.86 -8.77 -10.76
C ARG A 56 9.34 -9.73 -9.67
N HIS A 57 10.06 -10.79 -10.05
CA HIS A 57 10.60 -11.77 -9.10
C HIS A 57 11.56 -11.14 -8.09
N ILE A 58 12.35 -10.14 -8.49
CA ILE A 58 13.25 -9.42 -7.56
C ILE A 58 12.42 -8.62 -6.57
N LEU A 59 11.48 -7.80 -7.06
CA LEU A 59 10.70 -6.88 -6.21
C LEU A 59 9.70 -7.61 -5.31
N GLU A 60 9.11 -8.70 -5.76
CA GLU A 60 8.21 -9.52 -4.95
C GLU A 60 8.89 -10.04 -3.67
N ARG A 61 10.20 -10.30 -3.71
CA ARG A 61 10.98 -10.74 -2.53
C ARG A 61 11.63 -9.59 -1.78
N SER A 62 11.49 -8.36 -2.26
CA SER A 62 12.12 -7.18 -1.68
C SER A 62 11.34 -6.65 -0.48
N LYS A 63 12.05 -6.51 0.64
CA LYS A 63 11.55 -5.80 1.82
C LYS A 63 11.32 -4.31 1.52
N PHE A 64 12.15 -3.68 0.69
CA PHE A 64 12.01 -2.26 0.36
C PHE A 64 10.76 -2.00 -0.47
N PHE A 65 10.49 -2.85 -1.46
CA PHE A 65 9.25 -2.81 -2.24
C PHE A 65 8.03 -2.92 -1.32
N TRP A 66 7.96 -3.94 -0.47
CA TRP A 66 6.78 -4.13 0.39
C TRP A 66 6.60 -3.01 1.42
N ASN A 67 7.68 -2.46 1.95
CA ASN A 67 7.58 -1.31 2.85
C ASN A 67 7.07 -0.06 2.13
N TRP A 68 7.57 0.20 0.91
CA TRP A 68 7.09 1.29 0.08
C TRP A 68 5.62 1.08 -0.33
N PHE A 69 5.25 -0.12 -0.75
CA PHE A 69 3.89 -0.42 -1.20
C PHE A 69 2.88 -0.26 -0.05
N LYS A 70 3.19 -0.76 1.16
CA LYS A 70 2.37 -0.53 2.35
C LYS A 70 2.24 0.95 2.70
N PHE A 71 3.29 1.74 2.50
CA PHE A 71 3.22 3.19 2.71
C PHE A 71 2.27 3.85 1.70
N VAL A 72 2.37 3.50 0.41
CA VAL A 72 1.44 3.98 -0.63
C VAL A 72 0.01 3.58 -0.28
N TRP A 73 -0.20 2.31 0.05
CA TRP A 73 -1.50 1.78 0.48
C TRP A 73 -2.10 2.59 1.63
N LEU A 74 -1.30 2.86 2.67
CA LEU A 74 -1.73 3.68 3.81
C LEU A 74 -2.16 5.10 3.38
N GLN A 75 -1.49 5.73 2.42
CA GLN A 75 -1.91 7.05 1.92
C GLN A 75 -3.29 6.97 1.25
N TYR A 76 -3.57 5.88 0.52
CA TYR A 76 -4.85 5.66 -0.12
C TYR A 76 -5.93 5.40 0.94
N ASP A 77 -5.65 4.60 1.98
CA ASP A 77 -6.56 4.39 3.11
C ASP A 77 -6.89 5.68 3.86
N ILE A 78 -5.89 6.53 4.13
CA ILE A 78 -6.10 7.85 4.76
C ILE A 78 -7.02 8.71 3.88
N SER A 79 -6.76 8.73 2.56
CA SER A 79 -7.59 9.45 1.61
C SER A 79 -9.02 8.93 1.59
N PHE A 80 -9.20 7.60 1.55
CA PHE A 80 -10.52 6.96 1.59
C PHE A 80 -11.31 7.36 2.85
N LEU A 81 -10.67 7.30 4.01
CA LEU A 81 -11.30 7.67 5.28
C LEU A 81 -11.59 9.17 5.40
N SER A 82 -10.91 10.04 4.64
CA SER A 82 -11.24 11.48 4.61
C SER A 82 -12.68 11.73 4.12
N TYR A 83 -13.25 10.80 3.34
CA TYR A 83 -14.63 10.82 2.87
C TYR A 83 -15.60 10.00 3.73
N LYS A 84 -15.18 9.55 4.93
CA LYS A 84 -15.96 8.65 5.80
C LYS A 84 -17.40 9.08 6.02
N ARG A 85 -17.66 10.39 6.18
CA ARG A 85 -19.03 10.90 6.37
C ARG A 85 -19.95 10.57 5.18
N SER A 86 -19.48 10.80 3.96
CA SER A 86 -20.22 10.47 2.74
C SER A 86 -20.34 8.97 2.52
N LEU A 87 -19.32 8.20 2.92
CA LEU A 87 -19.35 6.74 2.83
C LEU A 87 -20.40 6.10 3.75
N MET A 88 -20.65 6.67 4.94
CA MET A 88 -21.65 6.12 5.87
C MET A 88 -23.10 6.18 5.36
N GLU A 89 -23.38 7.02 4.35
CA GLU A 89 -24.69 7.11 3.70
C GLU A 89 -24.84 6.12 2.54
N CYS A 90 -23.73 5.49 2.12
CA CYS A 90 -23.70 4.55 1.01
C CYS A 90 -24.02 3.13 1.46
N SER A 91 -24.46 2.29 0.53
CA SER A 91 -24.58 0.85 0.79
C SER A 91 -23.20 0.23 1.01
N ARG A 92 -23.14 -0.84 1.81
CA ARG A 92 -21.88 -1.56 2.05
C ARG A 92 -21.19 -2.02 0.76
N GLU A 93 -21.98 -2.50 -0.20
CA GLU A 93 -21.48 -2.92 -1.52
C GLU A 93 -20.79 -1.76 -2.23
N THR A 94 -21.39 -0.57 -2.20
CA THR A 94 -20.82 0.63 -2.80
C THR A 94 -19.51 1.04 -2.12
N ILE A 95 -19.43 0.92 -0.80
CA ILE A 95 -18.20 1.21 -0.04
C ILE A 95 -17.08 0.24 -0.44
N ILE A 96 -17.39 -1.05 -0.56
CA ILE A 96 -16.42 -2.07 -0.99
C ILE A 96 -15.95 -1.78 -2.41
N GLN A 97 -16.86 -1.56 -3.36
CA GLN A 97 -16.51 -1.25 -4.75
C GLN A 97 -15.68 0.03 -4.87
N ALA A 98 -16.00 1.08 -4.11
CA ALA A 98 -15.21 2.30 -4.08
C ALA A 98 -13.81 2.06 -3.53
N TYR A 99 -13.68 1.25 -2.48
CA TYR A 99 -12.39 0.89 -1.90
C TYR A 99 -11.54 0.05 -2.84
N GLU A 100 -12.14 -0.94 -3.51
CA GLU A 100 -11.47 -1.78 -4.50
C GLU A 100 -11.04 -0.97 -5.71
N GLY A 101 -11.89 -0.05 -6.19
CA GLY A 101 -11.55 0.84 -7.30
C GLY A 101 -10.42 1.81 -6.97
N LEU A 102 -10.35 2.28 -5.71
CA LEU A 102 -9.24 3.10 -5.23
C LEU A 102 -7.92 2.32 -5.21
N HIS A 103 -7.98 1.02 -4.90
CA HIS A 103 -6.82 0.11 -4.83
C HIS A 103 -6.64 -0.73 -6.11
N ASP A 104 -7.19 -0.27 -7.23
CA ASP A 104 -7.01 -0.95 -8.52
C ASP A 104 -5.51 -0.99 -8.90
N PRO A 105 -4.92 -2.19 -9.04
CA PRO A 105 -3.48 -2.31 -9.24
C PRO A 105 -3.00 -1.70 -10.57
N GLN A 106 -3.86 -1.68 -11.59
CA GLN A 106 -3.54 -1.08 -12.88
C GLN A 106 -3.45 0.44 -12.78
N ALA A 107 -4.46 1.08 -12.19
CA ALA A 107 -4.46 2.52 -11.92
C ALA A 107 -3.28 2.92 -11.03
N MET A 108 -3.04 2.18 -9.94
CA MET A 108 -1.88 2.42 -9.07
C MET A 108 -0.55 2.34 -9.83
N ALA A 109 -0.38 1.39 -10.75
CA ALA A 109 0.84 1.23 -11.54
C ALA A 109 1.10 2.40 -12.52
N VAL A 110 0.03 3.08 -12.95
CA VAL A 110 0.12 4.29 -13.78
C VAL A 110 0.47 5.50 -12.91
N ASP A 111 -0.25 5.69 -11.80
CA ASP A 111 -0.19 6.92 -11.00
C ASP A 111 1.00 6.97 -10.06
N THR A 112 1.42 5.81 -9.55
CA THR A 112 2.41 5.71 -8.48
C THR A 112 3.63 4.93 -8.94
N ARG A 113 4.81 5.58 -8.85
CA ARG A 113 6.10 4.97 -9.19
C ARG A 113 6.90 4.60 -7.94
N PRO A 114 7.61 3.45 -7.96
CA PRO A 114 8.52 3.11 -6.86
C PRO A 114 9.59 4.18 -6.68
N ASN A 115 9.97 4.44 -5.43
CA ASN A 115 11.05 5.38 -5.14
C ASN A 115 12.41 4.82 -5.58
N ALA A 116 13.45 5.68 -5.60
CA ALA A 116 14.78 5.30 -6.08
C ALA A 116 15.36 4.06 -5.37
N VAL A 117 15.17 3.93 -4.06
CA VAL A 117 15.66 2.79 -3.26
C VAL A 117 15.09 1.46 -3.76
N VAL A 118 13.80 1.42 -4.09
CA VAL A 118 13.17 0.22 -4.67
C VAL A 118 13.71 -0.05 -6.09
N LEU A 119 13.96 0.99 -6.88
CA LEU A 119 14.47 0.85 -8.24
C LEU A 119 15.95 0.40 -8.28
N GLU A 120 16.73 0.72 -7.26
CA GLU A 120 18.13 0.29 -7.13
C GLU A 120 18.28 -1.22 -7.01
N GLU A 121 17.29 -1.91 -6.41
CA GLU A 121 17.30 -3.38 -6.31
C GLU A 121 17.24 -4.09 -7.66
N LEU A 122 16.69 -3.42 -8.68
CA LEU A 122 16.68 -3.93 -10.05
C LEU A 122 18.06 -3.84 -10.71
N ASN A 123 18.96 -2.99 -10.19
CA ASN A 123 20.26 -2.68 -10.78
C ASN A 123 21.39 -2.68 -9.74
N PRO A 124 21.72 -3.83 -9.13
CA PRO A 124 22.69 -3.91 -8.03
C PRO A 124 24.13 -3.48 -8.41
N LYS A 125 24.44 -3.39 -9.71
CA LYS A 125 25.79 -3.06 -10.21
C LYS A 125 26.23 -1.60 -10.02
N LYS A 126 25.36 -0.71 -9.54
CA LYS A 126 25.72 0.70 -9.31
C LYS A 126 26.23 1.00 -7.90
N SER A 127 26.16 0.07 -6.95
CA SER A 127 26.51 0.33 -5.54
C SER A 127 27.92 -0.11 -5.12
N SER A 128 28.79 -0.49 -6.06
CA SER A 128 30.17 -0.95 -5.76
C SER A 128 31.26 0.10 -6.02
N ILE A 129 30.93 1.38 -6.07
CA ILE A 129 31.92 2.47 -6.17
C ILE A 129 31.63 3.48 -5.05
N CYS A 130 32.13 3.17 -3.85
CA CYS A 130 32.45 4.10 -2.76
C CYS A 130 33.40 3.39 -1.80
#